data_AF-A0A838PFJ3-F1
#
_entry.id   AF-A0A838PFJ3-F1
#
_cell.length_a   1.000
_cell.length_b   1.000
_cell.length_c   1.000
_cell.angle_alpha   90.00
_cell.angle_beta   90.00
_cell.angle_gamma   90.00
#
_symmetry.space_group_name_H-M   'P 1'
#
loop_
_entity.id
_entity.type
_entity.pdbx_description
1 polymer ?
#
loop_
_entity_poly.entity_id
_entity_poly.type
_entity_poly.pdbx_seq_one_letter_code
_entity_poly.pdbx_strand_id
1 'polypeptide(L)'
;MNRKIWKQFTPFYFYTLLASGLGVAAMISETRSLTSILFLCLTGVLTWGLIEYWLHRLVFHFDAQGEKGRKFVYAMHLSHHANPKTMDDLFARLRLSLPLALCYCSLAWALMRSWQATVYLFIGLTAGYFSYEFLHYQAHHRAPSLRLFRYLKKYHLLHHHQTSALRFGVTSPVFDYLFGTFNQSHPNRTVR
;
A
#
# COMPACT_ATOMS: atom_id res chain seq x y z
N MET A 1 11.77 -26.50 7.43
CA MET A 1 11.26 -25.11 7.34
C MET A 1 10.66 -24.88 5.95
N ASN A 2 9.39 -24.47 5.86
CA ASN A 2 8.60 -24.54 4.61
C ASN A 2 9.03 -23.48 3.57
N ARG A 3 9.54 -23.91 2.40
CA ARG A 3 10.00 -23.03 1.30
C ARG A 3 8.95 -22.03 0.81
N LYS A 4 7.66 -22.27 1.07
CA LYS A 4 6.57 -21.36 0.68
C LYS A 4 6.60 -20.01 1.41
N ILE A 5 6.98 -19.99 2.68
CA ILE A 5 6.92 -18.77 3.53
C ILE A 5 7.89 -17.70 3.01
N TRP A 6 9.11 -18.09 2.62
CA TRP A 6 10.14 -17.17 2.13
C TRP A 6 9.76 -16.47 0.82
N LYS A 7 8.92 -17.09 -0.01
CA LYS A 7 8.46 -16.51 -1.27
C LYS A 7 7.51 -15.32 -1.06
N GLN A 8 6.79 -15.28 0.06
CA GLN A 8 5.90 -14.16 0.40
C GLN A 8 6.71 -12.90 0.75
N PHE A 9 7.92 -13.07 1.27
CA PHE A 9 8.81 -11.97 1.63
C PHE A 9 9.72 -11.49 0.48
N THR A 10 9.63 -12.10 -0.70
CA THR A 10 10.45 -11.72 -1.88
C THR A 10 10.41 -10.22 -2.20
N PRO A 11 9.25 -9.52 -2.20
CA PRO A 11 9.24 -8.08 -2.43
C PRO A 11 10.04 -7.30 -1.38
N PHE A 12 10.01 -7.71 -0.11
CA PHE A 12 10.72 -7.01 0.95
C PHE A 12 12.23 -7.10 0.74
N TYR A 13 12.76 -8.29 0.46
CA TYR A 13 14.19 -8.44 0.16
C TYR A 13 14.58 -7.65 -1.08
N PHE A 14 13.79 -7.78 -2.16
CA PHE A 14 14.06 -7.10 -3.43
C PHE A 14 14.08 -5.57 -3.26
N TYR A 15 13.02 -4.99 -2.69
CA TYR A 15 12.92 -3.55 -2.53
C TYR A 15 13.87 -3.00 -1.47
N THR A 16 14.19 -3.75 -0.41
CA THR A 16 15.20 -3.33 0.57
C THR A 16 16.57 -3.22 -0.11
N LEU A 17 17.00 -4.24 -0.85
CA LEU A 17 18.28 -4.22 -1.57
C LEU A 17 18.31 -3.13 -2.64
N LEU A 18 17.24 -3.01 -3.42
CA LEU A 18 17.15 -2.00 -4.47
C LEU A 18 17.15 -0.57 -3.90
N ALA A 19 16.29 -0.27 -2.93
CA ALA A 19 16.20 1.06 -2.33
C ALA A 19 17.50 1.44 -1.61
N SER A 20 18.14 0.50 -0.91
CA SER A 20 19.42 0.74 -0.23
C SER A 20 20.55 0.98 -1.23
N GLY A 21 20.67 0.13 -2.26
CA GLY A 21 21.70 0.28 -3.29
C GLY A 21 21.56 1.59 -4.08
N LEU A 22 20.34 1.91 -4.52
CA LEU A 22 20.06 3.18 -5.19
C LEU A 22 20.29 4.38 -4.27
N GLY A 23 19.90 4.27 -2.99
CA GLY A 23 20.12 5.31 -2.00
C GLY A 23 21.60 5.62 -1.79
N VAL A 24 22.43 4.59 -1.62
CA VAL A 24 23.89 4.75 -1.54
C VAL A 24 24.43 5.39 -2.82
N ALA A 25 24.01 4.90 -4.00
CA ALA A 25 24.42 5.46 -5.29
C ALA A 25 24.05 6.95 -5.45
N ALA A 26 22.86 7.35 -4.99
CA ALA A 26 22.41 8.73 -5.02
C ALA A 26 23.20 9.63 -4.05
N MET A 27 23.58 9.11 -2.87
CA MET A 27 24.37 9.83 -1.89
C MET A 27 25.81 10.08 -2.35
N ILE A 28 26.40 9.14 -3.10
CA ILE A 28 27.77 9.30 -3.62
C ILE A 28 27.84 10.14 -4.90
N SER A 29 26.73 10.27 -5.65
CA SER A 29 26.77 10.93 -6.96
C SER A 29 26.92 12.44 -6.85
N GLU A 30 26.10 13.09 -6.02
CA GLU A 30 26.14 14.54 -5.80
C GLU A 30 25.56 14.85 -4.40
N THR A 31 25.96 15.97 -3.81
CA THR A 31 25.45 16.38 -2.50
C THR A 31 24.04 16.98 -2.61
N ARG A 32 23.15 16.56 -1.71
CA ARG A 32 21.86 17.20 -1.48
C ARG A 32 21.70 17.54 -0.02
N SER A 33 20.99 18.63 0.27
CA SER A 33 20.69 18.98 1.65
C SER A 33 19.80 17.91 2.30
N LEU A 34 20.04 17.65 3.59
CA LEU A 34 19.24 16.70 4.36
C LEU A 34 17.74 17.03 4.30
N THR A 35 17.40 18.32 4.38
CA THR A 35 16.00 18.79 4.27
C THR A 35 15.36 18.39 2.94
N SER A 36 16.08 18.54 1.82
CA SER A 36 15.59 18.14 0.50
C SER A 36 15.35 16.63 0.43
N ILE A 37 16.29 15.84 0.96
CA ILE A 37 16.17 14.37 1.00
C ILE A 37 14.95 13.96 1.83
N LEU A 38 14.80 14.50 3.05
CA LEU A 38 13.68 14.18 3.93
C LEU A 38 12.34 14.58 3.31
N PHE A 39 12.28 15.73 2.65
CA PHE A 39 11.08 16.19 1.96
C PHE A 39 10.68 15.24 0.81
N LEU A 40 11.64 14.80 0.00
CA LEU A 40 11.39 13.86 -1.10
C LEU A 40 10.95 12.48 -0.57
N CYS A 41 11.61 11.97 0.46
CA CYS A 41 11.20 10.72 1.11
C CYS A 41 9.79 10.82 1.71
N LEU A 42 9.47 11.90 2.41
CA LEU A 42 8.13 12.13 2.96
C LEU A 42 7.09 12.22 1.85
N THR A 43 7.39 12.93 0.76
CA THR A 43 6.51 13.00 -0.41
C THR A 43 6.23 11.62 -1.00
N GLY A 44 7.25 10.76 -1.08
CA GLY A 44 7.08 9.36 -1.49
C GLY A 44 6.15 8.57 -0.57
N VAL A 45 6.29 8.70 0.76
CA VAL A 45 5.41 8.05 1.75
C VAL A 45 3.97 8.52 1.59
N LEU A 46 3.74 9.83 1.44
CA LEU A 46 2.40 10.39 1.26
C LEU A 46 1.78 9.95 -0.07
N THR A 47 2.59 9.86 -1.12
CA THR A 47 2.14 9.39 -2.43
C THR A 47 1.77 7.91 -2.40
N TRP A 48 2.48 7.10 -1.61
CA TRP A 48 2.05 5.72 -1.33
C TRP A 48 0.65 5.68 -0.73
N GLY A 49 0.33 6.51 0.26
CA GLY A 49 -1.02 6.53 0.86
C GLY A 49 -2.13 6.80 -0.16
N LEU A 50 -1.87 7.66 -1.14
CA LEU A 50 -2.81 7.93 -2.24
C LEU A 50 -2.91 6.74 -3.20
N ILE A 51 -1.77 6.11 -3.54
CA ILE A 51 -1.72 4.91 -4.37
C ILE A 51 -2.45 3.75 -3.71
N GLU A 52 -2.21 3.52 -2.41
CA GLU A 52 -2.90 2.53 -1.59
C GLU A 52 -4.41 2.69 -1.69
N TYR A 53 -4.92 3.90 -1.46
CA TYR A 53 -6.35 4.18 -1.53
C TYR A 53 -6.94 3.81 -2.89
N TRP A 54 -6.34 4.30 -3.97
CA TRP A 54 -6.88 4.09 -5.32
C TRP A 54 -6.70 2.66 -5.81
N LEU A 55 -5.58 2.00 -5.50
CA LEU A 55 -5.40 0.58 -5.79
C LEU A 55 -6.43 -0.25 -5.07
N HIS A 56 -6.61 -0.02 -3.77
CA HIS A 56 -7.55 -0.81 -2.98
C HIS A 56 -8.98 -0.59 -3.49
N ARG A 57 -9.37 0.65 -3.75
CA ARG A 57 -10.72 0.97 -4.24
C ARG A 57 -10.99 0.51 -5.67
N LEU A 58 -10.12 0.84 -6.63
CA LEU A 58 -10.42 0.69 -8.05
C LEU A 58 -9.82 -0.55 -8.70
N VAL A 59 -8.78 -1.14 -8.12
CA VAL A 59 -8.09 -2.30 -8.70
C VAL A 59 -8.40 -3.57 -7.92
N PHE A 60 -8.29 -3.52 -6.60
CA PHE A 60 -8.45 -4.69 -5.73
C PHE A 60 -9.92 -5.08 -5.56
N HIS A 61 -10.83 -4.09 -5.57
CA HIS A 61 -12.28 -4.28 -5.58
C HIS A 61 -12.92 -4.04 -6.95
N PHE A 62 -12.14 -4.15 -8.03
CA PHE A 62 -12.69 -4.01 -9.39
C PHE A 62 -13.65 -5.16 -9.71
N ASP A 63 -14.86 -4.83 -10.16
CA ASP A 63 -15.83 -5.83 -10.62
C ASP A 63 -15.50 -6.30 -12.05
N ALA A 64 -14.48 -7.16 -12.13
CA ALA A 64 -13.98 -7.65 -13.40
C ALA A 64 -14.98 -8.58 -14.10
N GLN A 65 -15.28 -8.26 -15.35
CA GLN A 65 -16.05 -9.13 -16.24
C GLN A 65 -15.15 -10.18 -16.91
N GLY A 66 -15.65 -11.40 -17.08
CA GLY A 66 -14.92 -12.50 -17.73
C GLY A 66 -13.91 -13.23 -16.84
N GLU A 67 -13.55 -14.45 -17.23
CA GLU A 67 -12.79 -15.39 -16.38
C GLU A 67 -11.37 -14.88 -16.05
N LYS A 68 -10.65 -14.34 -17.05
CA LYS A 68 -9.27 -13.85 -16.86
C LYS A 68 -9.21 -12.67 -15.89
N GLY A 69 -10.12 -11.70 -16.06
CA GLY A 69 -10.22 -10.53 -15.19
C GLY A 69 -10.56 -10.93 -13.75
N ARG A 70 -11.56 -11.79 -13.57
CA ARG A 70 -11.93 -12.33 -12.25
C ARG A 70 -10.77 -13.04 -11.57
N LYS A 71 -10.03 -13.91 -12.30
CA LYS A 71 -8.84 -14.58 -11.76
C LYS A 71 -7.75 -13.59 -11.36
N PHE A 72 -7.55 -12.52 -12.14
CA PHE A 72 -6.58 -11.48 -11.83
C PHE A 72 -6.95 -10.74 -10.53
N VAL A 73 -8.14 -10.16 -10.44
CA VAL A 73 -8.59 -9.42 -9.25
C VAL A 73 -8.66 -10.34 -8.02
N TYR A 74 -9.09 -11.59 -8.20
CA TYR A 74 -9.07 -12.58 -7.13
C TYR A 74 -7.67 -12.79 -6.58
N ALA A 75 -6.68 -12.96 -7.44
CA ALA A 75 -5.31 -13.17 -7.03
C ALA A 75 -4.62 -11.89 -6.52
N MET A 76 -5.15 -10.70 -6.81
CA MET A 76 -4.66 -9.44 -6.25
C MET A 76 -5.13 -9.22 -4.82
N HIS A 77 -6.40 -9.53 -4.53
CA HIS A 77 -7.01 -9.16 -3.25
C HIS A 77 -8.23 -9.97 -2.81
N LEU A 78 -9.12 -10.41 -3.72
CA LEU A 78 -10.36 -11.07 -3.27
C LEU A 78 -10.10 -12.43 -2.60
N SER A 79 -8.99 -13.10 -2.91
CA SER A 79 -8.60 -14.33 -2.22
C SER A 79 -8.29 -14.10 -0.74
N HIS A 80 -7.72 -12.94 -0.41
CA HIS A 80 -7.51 -12.49 0.97
C HIS A 80 -8.84 -12.18 1.66
N HIS A 81 -9.79 -11.52 0.98
CA HIS A 81 -11.15 -11.37 1.52
C HIS A 81 -11.84 -12.71 1.78
N ALA A 82 -11.63 -13.71 0.92
CA ALA A 82 -12.19 -15.04 1.08
C ALA A 82 -11.55 -15.80 2.25
N ASN A 83 -10.24 -15.60 2.50
CA ASN A 83 -9.48 -16.32 3.52
C ASN A 83 -8.57 -15.39 4.35
N PRO A 84 -9.12 -14.46 5.16
CA PRO A 84 -8.32 -13.39 5.80
C PRO A 84 -7.37 -13.89 6.90
N LYS A 85 -7.51 -15.16 7.33
CA LYS A 85 -6.66 -15.79 8.35
C LYS A 85 -5.36 -16.38 7.79
N THR A 86 -5.26 -16.54 6.47
CA THR A 86 -4.07 -17.12 5.85
C THR A 86 -3.11 -16.00 5.41
N MET A 87 -1.81 -16.29 5.45
CA MET A 87 -0.79 -15.35 4.98
C MET A 87 -0.49 -15.48 3.49
N ASP A 88 -1.02 -16.51 2.83
CA ASP A 88 -0.63 -16.90 1.47
C ASP A 88 -0.86 -15.82 0.41
N ASP A 89 -1.91 -15.02 0.59
CA ASP A 89 -2.26 -13.91 -0.30
C ASP A 89 -2.37 -12.56 0.44
N LEU A 90 -1.79 -12.47 1.64
CA LEU A 90 -1.79 -11.24 2.42
C LEU A 90 -0.83 -10.18 1.86
N PHE A 91 0.38 -10.63 1.52
CA PHE A 91 1.45 -9.77 1.02
C PHE A 91 1.43 -9.68 -0.51
N ALA A 92 1.68 -8.49 -1.05
CA ALA A 92 1.74 -8.31 -2.49
C ALA A 92 2.86 -9.17 -3.11
N ARG A 93 2.60 -9.79 -4.26
CA ARG A 93 3.63 -10.55 -4.99
C ARG A 93 4.49 -9.60 -5.80
N LEU A 94 5.80 -9.89 -5.92
CA LEU A 94 6.73 -9.02 -6.64
C LEU A 94 6.30 -8.75 -8.09
N ARG A 95 5.78 -9.76 -8.80
CA ARG A 95 5.25 -9.59 -10.17
C ARG A 95 4.10 -8.59 -10.30
N LEU A 96 3.41 -8.29 -9.19
CA LEU A 96 2.29 -7.37 -9.14
C LEU A 96 2.75 -5.96 -8.70
N SER A 97 3.68 -5.89 -7.74
CA SER A 97 4.19 -4.61 -7.25
C SER A 97 5.27 -3.99 -8.16
N LEU A 98 6.06 -4.79 -8.88
CA LEU A 98 7.15 -4.30 -9.72
C LEU A 98 6.67 -3.39 -10.87
N PRO A 99 5.60 -3.72 -11.63
CA PRO A 99 5.07 -2.81 -12.64
C PRO A 99 4.63 -1.46 -12.08
N LEU A 100 4.03 -1.45 -10.89
CA LEU A 100 3.64 -0.22 -10.19
C LEU A 100 4.87 0.62 -9.80
N ALA A 101 5.90 -0.02 -9.25
CA ALA A 101 7.15 0.65 -8.89
C ALA A 101 7.84 1.26 -10.13
N LEU A 102 7.88 0.53 -11.26
CA LEU A 102 8.43 1.03 -12.52
C LEU A 102 7.64 2.21 -13.09
N CYS A 103 6.31 2.14 -13.03
CA CYS A 103 5.43 3.24 -13.44
C CYS A 103 5.68 4.49 -12.59
N TYR A 104 5.73 4.32 -11.26
CA TYR A 104 6.03 5.42 -10.35
C TYR A 104 7.40 6.04 -10.61
N CYS A 105 8.46 5.22 -10.74
CA CYS A 105 9.81 5.74 -11.01
C CYS A 105 9.89 6.44 -12.37
N SER A 106 9.22 5.92 -13.39
CA SER A 106 9.14 6.55 -14.72
C SER A 106 8.47 7.92 -14.66
N LEU A 107 7.34 8.02 -13.94
CA LEU A 107 6.62 9.28 -13.75
C LEU A 107 7.43 10.27 -12.92
N ALA A 108 8.02 9.82 -11.80
CA ALA A 108 8.86 10.64 -10.96
C ALA A 108 10.09 11.16 -11.75
N TRP A 109 10.72 10.33 -12.58
CA TRP A 109 11.80 10.78 -13.47
C TRP A 109 11.34 11.81 -14.49
N ALA A 110 10.18 11.59 -15.12
CA ALA A 110 9.63 12.53 -16.10
C ALA A 110 9.33 13.90 -15.48
N LEU A 111 8.78 13.93 -14.26
CA LEU A 111 8.43 15.18 -13.56
C LEU A 111 9.64 15.87 -12.94
N MET A 112 10.49 15.12 -12.24
CA MET A 112 11.60 15.69 -11.48
C MET A 112 12.83 15.97 -12.34
N ARG A 113 12.95 15.28 -13.48
CA ARG A 113 14.10 15.34 -14.40
C ARG A 113 15.45 15.17 -13.67
N SER A 114 15.43 14.43 -12.57
CA SER A 114 16.53 14.33 -11.63
C SER A 114 16.58 12.96 -10.99
N TRP A 115 17.72 12.29 -11.16
CA TRP A 115 17.90 10.89 -10.79
C TRP A 115 17.79 10.72 -9.27
N GLN A 116 18.52 11.54 -8.53
CA GLN A 116 18.51 11.53 -7.08
C GLN A 116 17.11 11.81 -6.51
N ALA A 117 16.39 12.78 -7.10
CA ALA A 117 15.03 13.08 -6.65
C ALA A 117 14.09 11.87 -6.84
N THR A 118 14.16 11.22 -8.01
CA THR A 118 13.43 9.97 -8.29
C THR A 118 13.79 8.87 -7.29
N VAL A 119 15.08 8.69 -6.96
CA VAL A 119 15.53 7.70 -5.99
C VAL A 119 14.98 7.97 -4.59
N TYR A 120 15.06 9.20 -4.07
CA TYR A 120 14.54 9.51 -2.73
C TYR A 120 13.01 9.42 -2.66
N LEU A 121 12.30 9.82 -3.73
CA LEU A 121 10.86 9.58 -3.86
C LEU A 121 10.53 8.08 -3.83
N PHE A 122 11.33 7.24 -4.50
CA PHE A 122 11.16 5.80 -4.52
C PHE A 122 11.46 5.14 -3.17
N ILE A 123 12.48 5.62 -2.44
CA ILE A 123 12.77 5.18 -1.06
C ILE A 123 11.57 5.50 -0.17
N GLY A 124 11.03 6.71 -0.26
CA GLY A 124 9.80 7.12 0.43
C GLY A 124 8.61 6.24 0.11
N LEU A 125 8.37 5.99 -1.19
CA LEU A 125 7.30 5.09 -1.65
C LEU A 125 7.45 3.68 -1.05
N THR A 126 8.67 3.14 -1.06
CA THR A 126 8.98 1.81 -0.51
C THR A 126 8.70 1.74 0.99
N ALA A 127 9.05 2.80 1.75
CA ALA A 127 8.75 2.89 3.17
C ALA A 127 7.24 2.94 3.44
N GLY A 128 6.48 3.67 2.62
CA GLY A 128 5.01 3.66 2.65
C GLY A 128 4.45 2.27 2.39
N TYR A 129 4.92 1.59 1.33
CA TYR A 129 4.54 0.22 0.99
C TYR A 129 4.80 -0.77 2.13
N PHE A 130 5.98 -0.73 2.76
CA PHE A 130 6.28 -1.61 3.89
C PHE A 130 5.41 -1.30 5.10
N SER A 131 5.10 -0.03 5.34
CA SER A 131 4.17 0.38 6.41
C SER A 131 2.77 -0.19 6.17
N TYR A 132 2.29 -0.18 4.92
CA TYR A 132 1.04 -0.81 4.52
C TYR A 132 1.03 -2.31 4.81
N GLU A 133 2.03 -3.05 4.31
CA GLU A 133 2.07 -4.51 4.49
C GLU A 133 2.15 -4.89 5.98
N PHE A 134 2.94 -4.14 6.76
CA PHE A 134 3.06 -4.35 8.20
C PHE A 134 1.73 -4.08 8.92
N LEU A 135 1.09 -2.94 8.67
CA LEU A 135 -0.18 -2.57 9.32
C LEU A 135 -1.31 -3.51 8.89
N HIS A 136 -1.31 -3.96 7.64
CA HIS A 136 -2.26 -4.95 7.13
C HIS A 136 -2.11 -6.28 7.87
N TYR A 137 -0.88 -6.76 8.02
CA TYR A 137 -0.57 -7.96 8.80
C TYR A 137 -0.99 -7.82 10.26
N GLN A 138 -0.68 -6.69 10.90
CA GLN A 138 -1.06 -6.41 12.28
C GLN A 138 -2.58 -6.43 12.48
N ALA A 139 -3.34 -5.87 11.53
CA ALA A 139 -4.80 -5.84 11.57
C ALA A 139 -5.40 -7.25 11.61
N HIS A 140 -4.91 -8.16 10.75
CA HIS A 140 -5.46 -9.51 10.64
C HIS A 140 -4.92 -10.50 11.67
N HIS A 141 -3.62 -10.45 11.96
CA HIS A 141 -2.93 -11.57 12.62
C HIS A 141 -2.49 -11.28 14.06
N ARG A 142 -2.61 -10.04 14.54
CA ARG A 142 -2.10 -9.65 15.87
C ARG A 142 -3.14 -8.94 16.72
N ALA A 143 -2.90 -8.91 18.02
CA ALA A 143 -3.67 -8.15 19.00
C ALA A 143 -2.83 -6.94 19.45
N PRO A 144 -2.85 -5.82 18.70
CA PRO A 144 -1.95 -4.71 19.00
C PRO A 144 -2.28 -4.01 20.34
N SER A 145 -1.23 -3.71 21.10
CA SER A 145 -1.32 -3.00 22.39
C SER A 145 -1.36 -1.48 22.25
N LEU A 146 -0.98 -0.93 21.10
CA LEU A 146 -1.04 0.51 20.83
C LEU A 146 -2.42 0.95 20.36
N ARG A 147 -2.89 2.10 20.87
CA ARG A 147 -4.22 2.68 20.56
C ARG A 147 -4.43 2.87 19.06
N LEU A 148 -3.43 3.44 18.38
CA LEU A 148 -3.48 3.68 16.93
C LEU A 148 -3.68 2.38 16.15
N PHE A 149 -2.90 1.34 16.45
CA PHE A 149 -3.00 0.06 15.74
C PHE A 149 -4.30 -0.69 16.05
N ARG A 150 -4.86 -0.57 17.26
CA ARG A 150 -6.21 -1.08 17.55
C ARG A 150 -7.28 -0.37 16.72
N TYR A 151 -7.16 0.95 16.59
CA TYR A 151 -8.05 1.74 15.75
C TYR A 151 -7.98 1.28 14.29
N LEU A 152 -6.78 1.22 13.70
CA LEU A 152 -6.59 0.79 12.32
C LEU A 152 -7.04 -0.66 12.09
N LYS A 153 -6.78 -1.56 13.05
CA LYS A 153 -7.31 -2.93 13.03
C LYS A 153 -8.84 -2.93 12.96
N LYS A 154 -9.50 -2.23 13.88
CA LYS A 154 -10.97 -2.15 13.90
C LYS A 154 -11.50 -1.57 12.59
N TYR A 155 -10.88 -0.49 12.11
CA TYR A 155 -11.21 0.18 10.86
C TYR A 155 -11.17 -0.77 9.66
N HIS A 156 -10.07 -1.50 9.51
CA HIS A 156 -9.88 -2.46 8.42
C HIS A 156 -10.80 -3.70 8.54
N LEU A 157 -11.06 -4.18 9.76
CA LEU A 157 -11.98 -5.30 9.93
C LEU A 157 -13.44 -4.93 9.63
N LEU A 158 -13.84 -3.66 9.80
CA LEU A 158 -15.14 -3.18 9.34
C LEU A 158 -15.25 -3.26 7.81
N HIS A 159 -14.17 -2.93 7.08
CA HIS A 159 -14.10 -3.11 5.63
C HIS A 159 -14.32 -4.58 5.25
N HIS A 160 -13.59 -5.51 5.88
CA HIS A 160 -13.71 -6.94 5.57
C HIS A 160 -15.08 -7.56 5.86
N HIS A 161 -15.75 -7.13 6.94
CA HIS A 161 -16.93 -7.85 7.45
C HIS A 161 -18.25 -7.14 7.29
N GLN A 162 -18.26 -5.81 7.14
CA GLN A 162 -19.50 -5.02 7.13
C GLN A 162 -19.62 -4.11 5.92
N THR A 163 -18.52 -3.54 5.43
CA THR A 163 -18.56 -2.50 4.41
C THR A 163 -17.41 -2.63 3.42
N SER A 164 -17.42 -3.67 2.58
CA SER A 164 -16.36 -3.87 1.57
C SER A 164 -16.29 -2.75 0.52
N ALA A 165 -17.36 -1.97 0.35
CA ALA A 165 -17.41 -0.81 -0.55
C ALA A 165 -16.94 0.52 0.11
N LEU A 166 -16.44 0.48 1.35
CA LEU A 166 -15.97 1.65 2.11
C LEU A 166 -14.67 1.32 2.83
N ARG A 167 -13.97 2.33 3.37
CA ARG A 167 -12.78 2.15 4.22
C ARG A 167 -11.64 1.44 3.50
N PHE A 168 -11.20 2.04 2.40
CA PHE A 168 -10.14 1.50 1.55
C PHE A 168 -8.73 1.78 2.10
N GLY A 169 -8.57 2.74 3.01
CA GLY A 169 -7.31 2.96 3.70
C GLY A 169 -6.99 1.83 4.69
N VAL A 170 -5.79 1.28 4.61
CA VAL A 170 -5.24 0.33 5.61
C VAL A 170 -4.27 1.04 6.53
N THR A 171 -3.42 1.92 5.99
CA THR A 171 -2.45 2.71 6.76
C THR A 171 -3.11 3.88 7.49
N SER A 172 -4.13 4.50 6.89
CA SER A 172 -4.80 5.69 7.40
C SER A 172 -6.18 5.90 6.76
N PRO A 173 -7.18 6.43 7.50
CA PRO A 173 -8.48 6.77 6.95
C PRO A 173 -8.49 8.11 6.18
N VAL A 174 -7.37 8.84 6.09
CA VAL A 174 -7.32 10.20 5.53
C VAL A 174 -7.96 10.29 4.14
N PHE A 175 -7.60 9.40 3.22
CA PHE A 175 -8.16 9.43 1.87
C PHE A 175 -9.62 8.98 1.81
N ASP A 176 -10.06 8.12 2.73
CA ASP A 176 -11.49 7.81 2.85
C ASP A 176 -12.32 9.01 3.31
N TYR A 177 -11.77 9.88 4.16
CA TYR A 177 -12.43 11.15 4.48
C TYR A 177 -12.44 12.09 3.29
N LEU A 178 -11.30 12.27 2.61
CA LEU A 178 -11.18 13.18 1.46
C LEU A 178 -12.08 12.78 0.28
N PHE A 179 -12.28 11.49 0.05
CA PHE A 179 -13.05 10.97 -1.08
C PHE A 179 -14.43 10.39 -0.69
N GLY A 180 -14.88 10.62 0.54
CA GLY A 180 -16.23 10.29 0.98
C GLY A 180 -16.53 8.79 1.12
N THR A 181 -15.53 7.98 1.47
CA THR A 181 -15.66 6.52 1.66
C THR A 181 -15.42 6.06 3.11
N PHE A 182 -15.42 6.99 4.09
CA PHE A 182 -15.16 6.66 5.50
C PHE A 182 -16.32 5.95 6.21
N ASN A 183 -17.56 6.34 5.92
CA ASN A 183 -18.78 5.74 6.46
C ASN A 183 -19.89 5.72 5.41
N GLN A 184 -20.93 4.92 5.63
CA GLN A 184 -22.16 5.09 4.88
C GLN A 184 -22.77 6.41 5.35
N SER A 185 -22.83 7.42 4.50
CA SER A 185 -23.80 8.49 4.68
C SER A 185 -25.17 7.82 4.58
N HIS A 186 -25.85 7.58 5.71
CA HIS A 186 -27.26 7.16 5.68
C HIS A 186 -28.04 8.24 4.92
N PRO A 187 -28.60 7.98 3.73
CA PRO A 187 -29.60 8.86 3.18
C PRO A 187 -30.83 8.68 4.06
N ASN A 188 -31.28 9.76 4.71
CA ASN A 188 -32.45 9.83 5.60
C ASN A 188 -32.28 9.28 7.02
N ARG A 189 -31.77 10.13 7.93
CA ARG A 189 -32.53 10.39 9.15
C ARG A 189 -33.48 11.54 8.86
N THR A 190 -34.67 11.23 8.36
CA THR A 190 -35.81 12.13 8.56
C THR A 190 -35.96 12.30 10.07
N VAL A 191 -35.67 13.50 10.55
CA VAL A 191 -36.06 13.96 11.88
C VAL A 191 -37.57 13.75 11.96
N ARG A 192 -37.99 12.79 12.80
CA ARG A 192 -39.34 12.74 13.33
C ARG A 192 -39.33 13.43 14.67
#